data_AF-A0A3E4FAH6-F1
#
_entry.id   AF-A0A3E4FAH6-F1
#
_cell.length_a   1.000
_cell.length_b   1.000
_cell.length_c   1.000
_cell.angle_alpha   90.00
_cell.angle_beta   90.00
_cell.angle_gamma   90.00
#
_symmetry.space_group_name_H-M   'P 1'
#
loop_
_entity.id
_entity.type
_entity.pdbx_description
1 polymer ?
#
loop_
_entity_poly.entity_id
_entity_poly.type
_entity_poly.pdbx_seq_one_letter_code
_entity_poly.pdbx_strand_id
1 'polypeptide(L)'
;MEMIIDVLADALADCLKMLPFLFVAFLLIEGLEHYSTKLTRKALEDVDKAGPVVGAVVGCVPQCGFSVMASNLYAGGIISVGTLLSVFLATSDEAVLILLGNPDQGKTVLTLLAVKVVIAVVAGYIIDLFLQKQIATPKECGNLCDHCGCHDHHAGLLKPALRHTIKIFLYLFVFTAILNFIIEVIGIQTLSEYLLADSIFQPVIAALIGLIPNCAASVVITQLYISGAISFASAISGLCTGAGIGLVVLFKVNRDKRENIKIVLTLYALSVIAGMVLQIFGF
;
A
#
# COMPACT_ATOMS: atom_id res chain seq x y z
N MET A 1 12.80 -24.19 17.28
CA MET A 1 13.70 -23.07 17.60
C MET A 1 14.17 -22.40 16.32
N GLU A 2 14.56 -23.16 15.28
CA GLU A 2 14.88 -22.61 13.95
C GLU A 2 13.72 -21.85 13.29
N MET A 3 12.51 -22.42 13.25
CA MET A 3 11.31 -21.75 12.71
C MET A 3 11.01 -20.36 13.32
N ILE A 4 11.22 -20.18 14.63
CA ILE A 4 11.00 -18.87 15.28
C ILE A 4 12.10 -17.87 14.89
N ILE A 5 13.32 -18.35 14.73
CA ILE A 5 14.46 -17.52 14.34
C ILE A 5 14.30 -17.05 12.89
N ASP A 6 13.83 -17.92 12.00
CA ASP A 6 13.63 -17.60 10.58
C ASP A 6 12.52 -16.55 10.39
N VAL A 7 11.35 -16.75 10.99
CA VAL A 7 10.24 -15.75 10.94
C VAL A 7 10.67 -14.39 11.49
N LEU A 8 11.47 -14.40 12.57
CA LEU A 8 11.96 -13.18 13.21
C LEU A 8 13.02 -12.48 12.36
N ALA A 9 13.91 -13.24 11.72
CA ALA A 9 14.93 -12.73 10.82
C ALA A 9 14.32 -12.12 9.54
N ASP A 10 13.32 -12.77 8.95
CA ASP A 10 12.60 -12.27 7.77
C ASP A 10 11.85 -10.98 8.09
N ALA A 11 11.07 -10.96 9.19
CA ALA A 11 10.38 -9.76 9.62
C ALA A 11 11.34 -8.60 9.91
N LEU A 12 12.54 -8.89 10.43
CA LEU A 12 13.56 -7.88 10.71
C LEU A 12 14.16 -7.34 9.41
N ALA A 13 14.51 -8.21 8.47
CA ALA A 13 15.08 -7.84 7.18
C ALA A 13 14.10 -6.95 6.39
N ASP A 14 12.81 -7.31 6.38
CA ASP A 14 11.77 -6.54 5.70
C ASP A 14 11.56 -5.17 6.36
N CYS A 15 11.52 -5.11 7.69
CA CYS A 15 11.40 -3.85 8.40
C CYS A 15 12.63 -2.95 8.17
N LEU A 16 13.83 -3.53 8.13
CA LEU A 16 15.08 -2.78 7.94
C LEU A 16 15.15 -2.12 6.55
N LYS A 17 14.66 -2.80 5.50
CA LYS A 17 14.55 -2.24 4.14
C LYS A 17 13.57 -1.07 4.05
N MET A 18 12.55 -1.02 4.92
CA MET A 18 11.57 0.08 4.96
C MET A 18 12.04 1.30 5.76
N LEU A 19 13.00 1.13 6.67
CA LEU A 19 13.52 2.18 7.55
C LEU A 19 13.97 3.46 6.82
N PRO A 20 14.76 3.42 5.71
CA PRO A 20 15.20 4.64 5.03
C PRO A 20 14.03 5.42 4.41
N PHE A 21 13.02 4.73 3.88
CA PHE A 21 11.83 5.37 3.30
C PHE A 21 10.98 6.01 4.38
N LEU A 22 10.81 5.34 5.51
CA LEU A 22 10.08 5.88 6.65
C LEU A 22 10.78 7.14 7.20
N PHE A 23 12.11 7.11 7.30
CA PHE A 23 12.90 8.26 7.72
C PHE A 23 12.76 9.44 6.74
N VAL A 24 12.85 9.19 5.44
CA VAL A 24 12.64 10.23 4.40
C VAL A 24 11.21 10.78 4.47
N ALA A 25 10.20 9.94 4.64
CA ALA A 25 8.81 10.37 4.76
C ALA A 25 8.61 11.31 5.95
N PHE A 26 9.14 10.95 7.13
CA PHE A 26 9.07 11.81 8.31
C PHE A 26 9.86 13.10 8.16
N LEU A 27 11.06 13.04 7.57
CA LEU A 27 11.87 14.23 7.30
C LEU A 27 11.13 15.20 6.35
N LEU A 28 10.46 14.67 5.32
CA LEU A 28 9.64 15.47 4.40
C LEU A 28 8.45 16.10 5.13
N ILE A 29 7.72 15.34 5.95
CA ILE A 29 6.58 15.86 6.72
C ILE A 29 7.04 16.97 7.67
N GLU A 30 8.09 16.72 8.47
CA GLU A 30 8.59 17.64 9.48
C GLU A 30 9.27 18.86 8.84
N GLY A 31 9.94 18.67 7.70
CA GLY A 31 10.47 19.76 6.88
C GLY A 31 9.37 20.64 6.29
N LEU A 32 8.28 20.07 5.80
CA LEU A 32 7.12 20.83 5.29
C LEU A 32 6.37 21.57 6.41
N GLU A 33 6.32 21.00 7.61
CA GLU A 33 5.74 21.61 8.80
C GLU A 33 6.59 22.80 9.27
N HIS A 34 7.91 22.65 9.30
CA HIS A 34 8.82 23.71 9.74
C HIS A 34 8.98 24.83 8.69
N TYR A 35 8.93 24.49 7.40
CA TYR A 35 9.09 25.44 6.29
C TYR A 35 7.75 25.97 5.75
N SER A 36 6.65 25.77 6.49
CA SER A 36 5.29 26.11 6.06
C SER A 36 5.06 27.62 5.96
N THR A 37 5.57 28.20 4.88
CA THR A 37 5.25 29.53 4.38
C THR A 37 4.10 29.40 3.39
N LYS A 38 3.27 30.44 3.23
CA LYS A 38 2.11 30.45 2.29
C LYS A 38 2.47 30.06 0.83
N LEU A 39 3.74 30.12 0.44
CA LEU A 39 4.24 29.73 -0.89
C LEU A 39 4.29 28.20 -1.09
N THR A 40 4.67 27.44 -0.06
CA THR A 40 4.79 25.97 -0.11
C THR A 40 3.42 25.31 -0.25
N ARG A 41 2.37 25.88 0.36
CA ARG A 41 0.98 25.43 0.19
C ARG A 41 0.49 25.55 -1.26
N LYS A 42 0.78 26.68 -1.92
CA LYS A 42 0.37 26.90 -3.33
C LYS A 42 1.11 25.99 -4.32
N ALA A 43 2.41 25.80 -4.12
CA ALA A 43 3.18 24.87 -4.95
C ALA A 43 2.70 23.42 -4.78
N LEU A 44 2.26 23.05 -3.58
CA LEU A 44 1.69 21.73 -3.30
C LEU A 44 0.29 21.56 -3.91
N GLU A 45 -0.55 22.61 -3.89
CA GLU A 45 -1.86 22.62 -4.56
C GLU A 45 -1.78 22.46 -6.09
N ASP A 46 -0.75 23.01 -6.75
CA ASP A 46 -0.55 22.83 -8.19
C ASP A 46 0.01 21.44 -8.55
N VAL A 47 0.77 20.81 -7.65
CA VAL A 47 1.24 19.42 -7.77
C VAL A 47 0.11 18.42 -7.48
N ASP A 48 -0.92 18.81 -6.72
CA ASP A 48 -2.06 17.97 -6.33
C ASP A 48 -2.78 17.37 -7.55
N LYS A 49 -2.86 18.09 -8.67
CA LYS A 49 -3.47 17.59 -9.92
C LYS A 49 -2.68 16.48 -10.60
N ALA A 50 -1.38 16.37 -10.36
CA ALA A 50 -0.54 15.29 -10.87
C ALA A 50 -0.36 14.16 -9.84
N GLY A 51 -0.93 14.30 -8.64
CA GLY A 51 -0.80 13.39 -7.52
C GLY A 51 -1.06 11.92 -7.88
N PRO A 52 -2.23 11.57 -8.46
CA PRO A 52 -2.51 10.18 -8.88
C PRO A 52 -1.51 9.62 -9.89
N VAL A 53 -1.04 10.41 -10.85
CA VAL A 53 -0.06 9.93 -11.85
C VAL A 53 1.29 9.64 -11.21
N VAL A 54 1.78 10.58 -10.40
CA VAL A 54 3.04 10.39 -9.66
C VAL A 54 2.90 9.23 -8.68
N GLY A 55 1.76 9.11 -8.01
CA GLY A 55 1.46 8.02 -7.09
C GLY A 55 1.50 6.65 -7.76
N ALA A 56 0.88 6.49 -8.92
CA ALA A 56 0.92 5.24 -9.68
C ALA A 56 2.36 4.88 -10.13
N VAL A 57 3.12 5.85 -10.64
CA VAL A 57 4.50 5.62 -11.09
C VAL A 57 5.41 5.22 -9.93
N VAL A 58 5.30 5.93 -8.80
CA VAL A 58 6.08 5.64 -7.58
C VAL A 58 5.65 4.32 -6.96
N GLY A 59 4.36 3.99 -6.99
CA GLY A 59 3.82 2.71 -6.51
C GLY A 59 4.26 1.50 -7.35
N CYS A 60 4.72 1.69 -8.59
CA CYS A 60 5.28 0.60 -9.38
C CYS A 60 6.70 0.20 -8.97
N VAL A 61 7.39 1.02 -8.18
CA VAL A 61 8.73 0.69 -7.70
C VAL A 61 8.60 -0.44 -6.67
N PRO A 62 9.31 -1.58 -6.85
CA PRO A 62 9.13 -2.75 -6.02
C PRO A 62 9.74 -2.56 -4.63
N GLN A 63 9.05 -1.81 -3.77
CA GLN A 63 9.46 -1.51 -2.41
C GLN A 63 8.30 -1.06 -1.51
N CYS A 64 8.04 -1.82 -0.43
CA CYS A 64 6.93 -1.58 0.49
C CYS A 64 7.03 -0.24 1.25
N GLY A 65 8.20 0.40 1.20
CA GLY A 65 8.44 1.73 1.76
C GLY A 65 7.56 2.82 1.13
N PHE A 66 7.16 2.70 -0.14
CA PHE A 66 6.36 3.74 -0.81
C PHE A 66 4.91 3.75 -0.36
N SER A 67 4.29 2.59 -0.15
CA SER A 67 2.94 2.52 0.41
C SER A 67 2.91 3.01 1.86
N VAL A 68 3.96 2.73 2.64
CA VAL A 68 4.15 3.27 3.99
C VAL A 68 4.32 4.79 3.97
N MET A 69 5.14 5.32 3.07
CA MET A 69 5.33 6.76 2.89
C MET A 69 4.01 7.44 2.51
N ALA A 70 3.26 6.89 1.55
CA ALA A 70 1.98 7.42 1.13
C ALA A 70 0.97 7.48 2.30
N SER A 71 0.89 6.45 3.14
CA SER A 71 0.06 6.46 4.35
C SER A 71 0.43 7.58 5.32
N ASN A 72 1.73 7.84 5.52
CA ASN A 72 2.19 8.92 6.39
C ASN A 72 1.91 10.31 5.78
N LEU A 73 2.19 10.50 4.49
CA LEU A 73 1.90 11.76 3.79
C LEU A 73 0.39 12.05 3.75
N TYR A 74 -0.43 11.02 3.59
CA TYR A 74 -1.89 11.14 3.64
C TYR A 74 -2.37 11.50 5.04
N ALA A 75 -1.85 10.85 6.08
CA ALA A 75 -2.17 11.22 7.46
C ALA A 75 -1.73 12.66 7.78
N GLY A 76 -0.63 13.13 7.17
CA GLY A 76 -0.15 14.51 7.27
C GLY A 76 -0.92 15.54 6.47
N GLY A 77 -1.89 15.13 5.64
CA GLY A 77 -2.68 16.03 4.80
C GLY A 77 -1.89 16.60 3.62
N ILE A 78 -0.78 15.96 3.23
CA ILE A 78 0.10 16.40 2.12
C ILE A 78 -0.40 15.86 0.78
N ILE A 79 -0.95 14.63 0.76
CA ILE A 79 -1.49 13.99 -0.44
C ILE A 79 -2.99 13.70 -0.29
N SER A 80 -3.70 13.68 -1.42
CA SER A 80 -5.12 13.35 -1.52
C SER A 80 -5.41 11.85 -1.29
N VAL A 81 -6.69 11.52 -1.07
CA VAL A 81 -7.14 10.11 -1.02
C VAL A 81 -6.92 9.40 -2.35
N GLY A 82 -7.19 10.08 -3.47
CA GLY A 82 -7.00 9.51 -4.80
C GLY A 82 -5.53 9.20 -5.06
N THR A 83 -4.61 10.08 -4.64
CA THR A 83 -3.16 9.82 -4.71
C THR A 83 -2.77 8.63 -3.84
N LEU A 84 -3.25 8.54 -2.60
CA LEU A 84 -3.01 7.38 -1.72
C LEU A 84 -3.49 6.07 -2.35
N LEU A 85 -4.73 6.05 -2.84
CA LEU A 85 -5.33 4.88 -3.49
C LEU A 85 -4.60 4.52 -4.78
N SER A 86 -4.09 5.52 -5.52
CA SER A 86 -3.29 5.29 -6.72
C SER A 86 -1.98 4.56 -6.39
N VAL A 87 -1.26 4.99 -5.35
CA VAL A 87 -0.06 4.29 -4.86
C VAL A 87 -0.41 2.86 -4.46
N PHE A 88 -1.48 2.67 -3.69
CA PHE A 88 -1.92 1.35 -3.21
C PHE A 88 -2.29 0.40 -4.35
N LEU A 89 -3.07 0.86 -5.33
CA LEU A 89 -3.47 0.07 -6.49
C LEU A 89 -2.26 -0.31 -7.37
N ALA A 90 -1.24 0.54 -7.46
CA ALA A 90 -0.04 0.27 -8.25
C ALA A 90 0.99 -0.64 -7.54
N THR A 91 1.01 -0.64 -6.20
CA THR A 91 1.95 -1.40 -5.36
C THR A 91 1.91 -2.89 -5.71
N SER A 92 3.07 -3.49 -6.03
CA SER A 92 3.17 -4.87 -6.50
C SER A 92 4.49 -5.57 -6.12
N ASP A 93 5.18 -5.08 -5.10
CA ASP A 93 6.63 -5.21 -4.90
C ASP A 93 7.22 -6.60 -5.16
N GLU A 94 6.71 -7.64 -4.51
CA GLU A 94 7.25 -9.00 -4.65
C GLU A 94 6.74 -9.74 -5.90
N ALA A 95 5.57 -9.37 -6.41
CA ALA A 95 5.02 -9.97 -7.62
C ALA A 95 5.90 -9.69 -8.83
N VAL A 96 6.37 -8.43 -8.97
CA VAL A 96 7.24 -8.00 -10.07
C VAL A 96 8.59 -8.71 -10.04
N LEU A 97 9.19 -8.88 -8.86
CA LEU A 97 10.47 -9.57 -8.70
C LEU A 97 10.37 -11.07 -9.05
N ILE A 98 9.32 -11.74 -8.58
CA ILE A 98 9.09 -13.17 -8.90
C ILE A 98 8.87 -13.37 -10.39
N LEU A 99 8.05 -12.51 -11.00
CA LEU A 99 7.73 -12.59 -12.42
C LEU A 99 8.95 -12.27 -13.32
N LEU A 100 9.83 -11.35 -12.90
CA LEU A 100 11.11 -11.10 -13.59
C LEU A 100 12.09 -12.26 -13.49
N GLY A 101 12.02 -13.05 -12.40
CA GLY A 101 12.80 -14.28 -12.24
C GLY A 101 12.39 -15.42 -13.19
N ASN A 102 11.24 -15.28 -13.88
CA ASN A 102 10.72 -16.26 -14.83
C ASN A 102 10.91 -15.75 -16.28
N PRO A 103 11.95 -16.19 -17.02
CA PRO A 103 12.34 -15.60 -18.31
C PRO A 103 11.28 -15.73 -19.41
N ASP A 104 10.39 -16.73 -19.35
CA ASP A 104 9.33 -16.95 -20.34
C ASP A 104 8.10 -16.05 -20.18
N GLN A 105 7.97 -15.31 -19.07
CA GLN A 105 6.75 -14.52 -18.76
C GLN A 105 6.95 -13.00 -18.75
N GLY A 106 8.10 -12.50 -19.21
CA GLY A 106 8.44 -11.06 -19.22
C GLY A 106 7.37 -10.13 -19.82
N LYS A 107 6.71 -10.56 -20.92
CA LYS A 107 5.62 -9.81 -21.58
C LYS A 107 4.37 -9.70 -20.71
N THR A 108 4.06 -10.76 -19.97
CA THR A 108 2.91 -10.81 -19.05
C THR A 108 3.13 -9.87 -17.88
N VAL A 109 4.35 -9.79 -17.35
CA VAL A 109 4.72 -8.86 -16.25
C VAL A 109 4.52 -7.41 -16.66
N LEU A 110 5.03 -7.05 -17.85
CA LEU A 110 4.92 -5.70 -18.37
C LEU A 110 3.46 -5.32 -18.61
N THR A 111 2.67 -6.26 -19.14
CA THR A 111 1.23 -6.07 -19.33
C THR A 111 0.51 -5.90 -17.99
N LEU A 112 0.82 -6.73 -16.99
CA LEU A 112 0.26 -6.65 -15.65
C LEU A 112 0.57 -5.28 -15.00
N LEU A 113 1.84 -4.86 -15.03
CA LEU A 113 2.27 -3.57 -14.49
C LEU A 113 1.58 -2.41 -15.21
N ALA A 114 1.56 -2.42 -16.54
CA ALA A 114 0.93 -1.36 -17.33
C ALA A 114 -0.58 -1.25 -17.04
N VAL A 115 -1.28 -2.37 -16.97
CA VAL A 115 -2.70 -2.42 -16.62
C VAL A 115 -2.93 -1.86 -15.21
N LYS A 116 -2.10 -2.24 -14.22
CA LYS A 116 -2.19 -1.70 -12.86
C LYS A 116 -1.96 -0.20 -12.80
N VAL A 117 -0.95 0.32 -13.51
CA VAL A 117 -0.71 1.78 -13.60
C VAL A 117 -1.94 2.49 -14.14
N VAL A 118 -2.51 1.99 -15.24
CA VAL A 118 -3.69 2.61 -15.85
C VAL A 118 -4.87 2.59 -14.88
N ILE A 119 -5.14 1.44 -14.23
CA ILE A 119 -6.20 1.31 -13.22
C ILE A 119 -5.96 2.30 -12.08
N ALA A 120 -4.73 2.36 -11.55
CA ALA A 120 -4.36 3.22 -10.44
C ALA A 120 -4.53 4.72 -10.75
N VAL A 121 -4.11 5.16 -11.94
CA VAL A 121 -4.26 6.56 -12.36
C VAL A 121 -5.73 6.91 -12.56
N VAL A 122 -6.47 6.08 -13.30
CA VAL A 122 -7.88 6.31 -13.59
C VAL A 122 -8.69 6.33 -12.29
N ALA A 123 -8.49 5.32 -11.43
CA ALA A 123 -9.17 5.23 -10.14
C ALA A 123 -8.81 6.41 -9.24
N GLY A 124 -7.52 6.77 -9.13
CA GLY A 124 -7.08 7.90 -8.32
C GLY A 124 -7.73 9.22 -8.73
N TYR A 125 -7.80 9.52 -10.03
CA TYR A 125 -8.50 10.70 -10.52
C TYR A 125 -10.02 10.64 -10.29
N ILE A 126 -10.65 9.49 -10.50
CA ILE A 126 -12.08 9.32 -10.22
C ILE A 126 -12.36 9.62 -8.74
N ILE A 127 -11.53 9.11 -7.83
CA ILE A 127 -11.71 9.36 -6.41
C ILE A 127 -11.51 10.83 -6.07
N ASP A 128 -10.45 11.47 -6.56
CA ASP A 128 -10.20 12.89 -6.26
C ASP A 128 -11.30 13.81 -6.81
N LEU A 129 -11.83 13.52 -8.00
CA LEU A 129 -12.88 14.33 -8.60
C LEU A 129 -14.26 14.10 -7.98
N PHE A 130 -14.62 12.87 -7.61
CA PHE A 130 -16.01 12.52 -7.25
C PHE A 130 -16.20 12.12 -5.78
N LEU A 131 -15.22 11.48 -5.15
CA LEU A 131 -15.40 10.81 -3.85
C LEU A 131 -14.53 11.38 -2.73
N GLN A 132 -13.61 12.30 -3.03
CA GLN A 132 -12.67 12.89 -2.06
C GLN A 132 -13.40 13.45 -0.83
N LYS A 133 -14.47 14.23 -1.04
CA LYS A 133 -15.25 14.85 0.06
C LYS A 133 -16.08 13.85 0.88
N GLN A 134 -16.35 12.67 0.33
CA GLN A 134 -17.13 11.63 1.02
C GLN A 134 -16.24 10.68 1.82
N ILE A 135 -15.01 10.47 1.35
CA ILE A 135 -14.03 9.59 1.96
C ILE A 135 -13.17 10.35 2.96
N ALA A 136 -12.56 11.46 2.53
CA ALA A 136 -11.57 12.21 3.32
C ALA A 136 -12.25 13.12 4.34
N THR A 137 -11.67 13.18 5.54
CA THR A 137 -11.94 14.30 6.46
C THR A 137 -10.98 15.45 6.17
N PRO A 138 -11.36 16.72 6.40
CA PRO A 138 -10.43 17.84 6.25
C PRO A 138 -9.25 17.65 7.20
N LYS A 139 -8.04 17.54 6.65
CA LYS A 139 -6.82 17.42 7.44
C LYS A 139 -6.10 18.75 7.45
N GLU A 140 -5.82 19.27 8.64
CA GLU A 140 -4.90 20.38 8.77
C GLU A 140 -3.47 19.84 8.70
N CYS A 141 -2.72 20.34 7.71
CA CYS A 141 -1.29 20.04 7.57
C CYS A 141 -0.57 20.41 8.87
N GLY A 142 -0.02 19.41 9.58
CA GLY A 142 0.72 19.58 10.84
C GLY A 142 0.16 18.82 12.06
N ASN A 143 -1.07 18.29 12.03
CA ASN A 143 -1.67 17.67 13.23
C ASN A 143 -1.19 16.24 13.56
N LEU A 144 -0.09 15.75 12.96
CA LEU A 144 0.52 14.49 13.43
C LEU A 144 1.04 14.62 14.87
N CYS A 145 1.44 15.83 15.28
CA CYS A 145 2.16 16.09 16.54
C CYS A 145 1.28 16.55 17.72
N ASP A 146 -0.02 16.74 17.51
CA ASP A 146 -0.94 17.39 18.48
C ASP A 146 -1.10 16.66 19.83
N HIS A 147 -0.56 15.44 19.96
CA HIS A 147 -0.63 14.67 21.19
C HIS A 147 0.71 14.05 21.62
N CYS A 148 1.82 14.44 20.98
CA CYS A 148 3.11 13.84 21.27
C CYS A 148 3.82 14.47 22.50
N GLY A 149 3.18 15.43 23.19
CA GLY A 149 3.74 16.08 24.37
C GLY A 149 5.03 16.85 24.09
N CYS A 150 5.31 17.14 22.81
CA CYS A 150 6.51 17.86 22.39
C CYS A 150 6.19 19.35 22.32
N HIS A 151 6.04 19.97 23.49
CA HIS A 151 5.90 21.43 23.67
C HIS A 151 7.26 22.15 23.66
N ASP A 152 8.27 21.60 22.99
CA ASP A 152 9.57 22.23 22.89
C ASP A 152 9.87 22.58 21.44
N HIS A 153 9.61 23.85 21.09
CA HIS A 153 10.01 24.49 19.83
C HIS A 153 11.55 24.49 19.59
N HIS A 154 12.32 23.82 20.44
CA HIS A 154 13.79 23.74 20.42
C HIS A 154 14.34 22.32 20.21
N ALA A 155 13.50 21.28 20.07
CA ALA A 155 13.98 19.95 19.73
C ALA A 155 14.19 19.85 18.20
N GLY A 156 15.44 19.82 17.74
CA GLY A 156 15.75 19.77 16.31
C GLY A 156 15.08 18.59 15.56
N LEU A 157 14.83 18.80 14.27
CA LEU A 157 14.08 17.93 13.32
C LEU A 157 14.42 16.42 13.37
N LEU A 158 15.65 16.07 13.75
CA LEU A 158 16.14 14.70 13.70
C LEU A 158 15.67 13.83 14.89
N LYS A 159 15.51 14.42 16.07
CA LYS A 159 15.17 13.65 17.29
C LYS A 159 13.72 13.15 17.28
N PRO A 160 12.71 13.98 16.97
CA PRO A 160 11.32 13.55 16.87
C PRO A 160 11.11 12.55 15.73
N ALA A 161 11.58 12.86 14.52
CA ALA A 161 11.53 11.96 13.36
C ALA A 161 12.09 10.56 13.67
N LEU A 162 13.25 10.48 14.31
CA LEU A 162 13.89 9.20 14.64
C LEU A 162 13.10 8.41 15.70
N ARG A 163 12.55 9.09 16.72
CA ARG A 163 11.69 8.45 17.73
C ARG A 163 10.41 7.89 17.11
N HIS A 164 9.76 8.64 16.22
CA HIS A 164 8.57 8.18 15.50
C HIS A 164 8.87 7.01 14.56
N THR A 165 9.97 7.09 13.82
CA THR A 165 10.46 6.02 12.95
C THR A 165 10.66 4.73 13.74
N ILE A 166 11.36 4.75 14.87
CA ILE A 166 11.59 3.57 15.71
C ILE A 166 10.28 3.00 16.28
N LYS A 167 9.37 3.86 16.73
CA LYS A 167 8.09 3.40 17.32
C LYS A 167 7.21 2.70 16.28
N ILE A 168 7.13 3.22 15.06
CA ILE A 168 6.40 2.58 13.97
C ILE A 168 7.12 1.31 13.53
N PHE A 169 8.45 1.34 13.39
CA PHE A 169 9.26 0.17 13.06
C PHE A 169 9.00 -1.00 14.03
N LEU A 170 9.05 -0.76 15.34
CA LEU A 170 8.78 -1.81 16.33
C LEU A 170 7.35 -2.35 16.25
N TYR A 171 6.38 -1.46 16.03
CA TYR A 171 4.98 -1.88 15.85
C TYR A 171 4.80 -2.74 14.60
N LEU A 172 5.40 -2.34 13.47
CA LEU A 172 5.37 -3.09 12.23
C LEU A 172 6.06 -4.43 12.36
N PHE A 173 7.24 -4.47 12.98
CA PHE A 173 7.98 -5.70 13.21
C PHE A 173 7.15 -6.74 13.98
N VAL A 174 6.54 -6.34 15.11
CA VAL A 174 5.69 -7.23 15.90
C VAL A 174 4.46 -7.67 15.10
N PHE A 175 3.82 -6.75 14.38
CA PHE A 175 2.63 -7.05 13.58
C PHE A 175 2.94 -8.03 12.44
N THR A 176 4.00 -7.78 11.68
CA THR A 176 4.44 -8.63 10.57
C THR A 176 4.88 -10.01 11.07
N ALA A 177 5.60 -10.09 12.19
CA ALA A 177 5.99 -11.37 12.77
C ALA A 177 4.77 -12.22 13.18
N ILE A 178 3.76 -11.60 13.82
CA ILE A 178 2.51 -12.29 14.17
C ILE A 178 1.77 -12.75 12.91
N LEU A 179 1.67 -11.88 11.90
CA LEU A 179 0.97 -12.18 10.66
C LEU A 179 1.65 -13.32 9.88
N ASN A 180 2.97 -13.31 9.79
CA ASN A 180 3.77 -14.37 9.15
C ASN A 180 3.56 -15.71 9.88
N PHE A 181 3.63 -15.71 11.21
CA PHE A 181 3.39 -16.91 12.01
C PHE A 181 1.98 -17.48 11.78
N ILE A 182 0.96 -16.61 11.72
CA ILE A 182 -0.42 -17.05 11.45
C ILE A 182 -0.54 -17.67 10.05
N ILE A 183 0.08 -17.07 9.03
CA ILE A 183 0.04 -17.58 7.65
C ILE A 183 0.74 -18.94 7.55
N GLU A 184 1.87 -19.10 8.22
CA GLU A 184 2.63 -20.36 8.26
C GLU A 184 1.81 -21.49 8.93
N VAL A 185 1.04 -21.16 9.97
CA VAL A 185 0.16 -22.13 10.66
C VAL A 185 -1.11 -22.47 9.85
N ILE A 186 -1.74 -21.49 9.18
CA ILE A 186 -2.97 -21.69 8.40
C ILE A 186 -2.69 -22.47 7.09
N GLY A 187 -1.48 -22.34 6.55
CA GLY A 187 -1.08 -22.99 5.32
C GLY A 187 -1.70 -22.34 4.08
N ILE A 188 -0.85 -21.92 3.15
CA ILE A 188 -1.25 -21.28 1.88
C ILE A 188 -2.07 -22.24 1.00
N GLN A 189 -1.89 -23.55 1.16
CA GLN A 189 -2.51 -24.57 0.31
C GLN A 189 -4.04 -24.59 0.41
N THR A 190 -4.62 -24.23 1.57
CA THR A 190 -6.08 -24.17 1.78
C THR A 190 -6.74 -23.06 0.97
N LEU A 191 -6.00 -21.99 0.65
CA LEU A 191 -6.51 -20.86 -0.14
C LEU A 191 -6.65 -21.21 -1.62
N SER A 192 -5.76 -22.06 -2.13
CA SER A 192 -5.75 -22.52 -3.52
C SER A 192 -6.97 -23.38 -3.85
N GLU A 193 -7.41 -24.24 -2.92
CA GLU A 193 -8.60 -25.08 -3.10
C GLU A 193 -9.90 -24.27 -3.22
N TYR A 194 -9.99 -23.14 -2.50
CA TYR A 194 -11.13 -22.21 -2.62
C TYR A 194 -11.06 -21.31 -3.87
N LEU A 195 -9.88 -21.14 -4.48
CA LEU A 195 -9.64 -20.30 -5.66
C LEU A 195 -9.80 -21.05 -7.00
N LEU A 196 -9.80 -22.38 -6.98
CA LEU A 196 -9.82 -23.27 -8.14
C LEU A 196 -11.23 -23.51 -8.74
N ALA A 197 -12.27 -22.84 -8.26
CA ALA A 197 -13.58 -22.88 -8.92
C ALA A 197 -13.59 -21.89 -10.09
N ASP A 198 -13.76 -22.37 -11.33
CA ASP A 198 -14.05 -21.61 -12.55
C ASP A 198 -15.31 -20.73 -12.39
N SER A 199 -15.19 -19.67 -11.60
CA SER A 199 -16.31 -18.90 -11.10
C SER A 199 -16.10 -17.43 -11.40
N ILE A 200 -17.20 -16.77 -11.76
CA ILE A 200 -17.28 -15.31 -11.94
C ILE A 200 -16.85 -14.57 -10.64
N PHE A 201 -16.84 -15.25 -9.50
CA PHE A 201 -16.44 -14.68 -8.21
C PHE A 201 -14.93 -14.77 -7.91
N GLN A 202 -14.11 -15.34 -8.79
CA GLN A 202 -12.67 -15.51 -8.56
C GLN A 202 -11.94 -14.17 -8.29
N PRO A 203 -12.23 -13.04 -8.99
CA PRO A 203 -11.63 -11.75 -8.66
C PRO A 203 -11.99 -11.23 -7.26
N VAL A 204 -13.19 -11.55 -6.77
CA VAL A 204 -13.67 -11.13 -5.45
C VAL A 204 -12.85 -11.80 -4.36
N ILE A 205 -12.65 -13.12 -4.48
CA ILE A 205 -11.88 -13.89 -3.49
C ILE A 205 -10.39 -13.50 -3.56
N ALA A 206 -9.85 -13.32 -4.77
CA ALA A 206 -8.47 -12.86 -4.94
C ALA A 206 -8.24 -11.49 -4.29
N ALA A 207 -9.17 -10.53 -4.43
CA ALA A 207 -9.10 -9.24 -3.76
C ALA A 207 -9.14 -9.36 -2.23
N LEU A 208 -9.96 -10.27 -1.68
CA LEU A 208 -9.99 -10.51 -0.23
C LEU A 208 -8.66 -11.03 0.29
N ILE A 209 -8.02 -11.96 -0.43
CA ILE A 209 -6.68 -12.46 -0.11
C ILE A 209 -5.65 -11.33 -0.23
N GLY A 210 -5.76 -10.51 -1.28
CA GLY A 210 -4.89 -9.35 -1.49
C GLY A 210 -4.97 -8.31 -0.37
N LEU A 211 -6.09 -8.22 0.34
CA LEU A 211 -6.26 -7.29 1.46
C LEU A 211 -5.42 -7.67 2.69
N ILE A 212 -4.88 -8.88 2.74
CA ILE A 212 -3.96 -9.30 3.80
C ILE A 212 -2.71 -8.43 3.70
N PRO A 213 -2.39 -7.60 4.72
CA PRO A 213 -1.31 -6.62 4.63
C PRO A 213 0.06 -7.27 4.85
N ASN A 214 0.42 -8.14 3.90
CA ASN A 214 1.68 -8.87 3.85
C ASN A 214 2.17 -8.95 2.39
N CYS A 215 3.48 -8.95 2.21
CA CYS A 215 4.14 -9.30 0.97
C CYS A 215 3.78 -10.72 0.50
N ALA A 216 3.63 -11.67 1.44
CA ALA A 216 3.32 -13.07 1.13
C ALA A 216 2.02 -13.26 0.33
N ALA A 217 0.98 -12.45 0.57
CA ALA A 217 -0.27 -12.55 -0.18
C ALA A 217 -0.06 -12.28 -1.68
N SER A 218 0.76 -11.27 -2.01
CA SER A 218 1.11 -10.93 -3.40
C SER A 218 1.93 -12.04 -4.06
N VAL A 219 2.85 -12.66 -3.31
CA VAL A 219 3.63 -13.83 -3.77
C VAL A 219 2.71 -14.98 -4.13
N VAL A 220 1.77 -15.34 -3.25
CA VAL A 220 0.83 -16.45 -3.47
C VAL A 220 -0.05 -16.21 -4.69
N ILE A 221 -0.65 -15.02 -4.81
CA ILE A 221 -1.49 -14.67 -5.97
C ILE A 221 -0.68 -14.78 -7.27
N THR A 222 0.57 -14.31 -7.26
CA THR A 222 1.46 -14.39 -8.42
C THR A 222 1.81 -15.84 -8.78
N GLN A 223 2.11 -16.68 -7.79
CA GLN A 223 2.40 -18.09 -8.02
C GLN A 223 1.20 -18.85 -8.57
N LEU A 224 -0.01 -18.59 -8.05
CA LEU A 224 -1.25 -19.18 -8.56
C LEU A 224 -1.57 -18.73 -9.99
N TYR A 225 -1.19 -17.51 -10.35
CA TYR A 225 -1.31 -17.03 -11.71
C TYR A 225 -0.33 -17.74 -12.65
N ILE A 226 0.94 -17.85 -12.23
CA ILE A 226 2.00 -18.54 -13.00
C ILE A 226 1.66 -20.01 -13.20
N SER A 227 1.08 -20.68 -12.20
CA SER A 227 0.65 -22.08 -12.30
C SER A 227 -0.61 -22.28 -13.15
N GLY A 228 -1.24 -21.19 -13.62
CA GLY A 228 -2.49 -21.23 -14.38
C GLY A 228 -3.73 -21.53 -13.54
N ALA A 229 -3.62 -21.51 -12.20
CA ALA A 229 -4.74 -21.78 -11.31
C ALA A 229 -5.73 -20.61 -11.22
N ILE A 230 -5.28 -19.37 -11.48
CA ILE A 230 -6.14 -18.19 -11.52
C ILE A 230 -6.02 -17.41 -12.83
N SER A 231 -7.10 -16.74 -13.21
CA SER A 231 -7.17 -15.83 -14.36
C SER A 231 -6.34 -14.56 -14.15
N PHE A 232 -5.93 -13.90 -15.25
CA PHE A 232 -5.22 -12.62 -15.20
C PHE A 232 -6.08 -11.54 -14.51
N ALA A 233 -7.37 -11.49 -14.82
CA ALA A 233 -8.35 -10.65 -14.12
C ALA A 233 -8.32 -10.84 -12.60
N SER A 234 -8.27 -12.09 -12.13
CA SER A 234 -8.22 -12.39 -10.69
C SER A 234 -6.89 -12.01 -10.06
N ALA A 235 -5.78 -12.23 -10.77
CA ALA A 235 -4.46 -11.78 -10.35
C ALA A 235 -4.42 -10.25 -10.20
N ILE A 236 -4.94 -9.49 -11.18
CA ILE A 236 -5.05 -8.03 -11.09
C ILE A 236 -5.89 -7.61 -9.89
N SER A 237 -7.08 -8.21 -9.70
CA SER A 237 -7.95 -7.89 -8.56
C SER A 237 -7.27 -8.09 -7.20
N GLY A 238 -6.58 -9.23 -7.04
CA GLY A 238 -5.83 -9.53 -5.84
C GLY A 238 -4.65 -8.60 -5.62
N LEU A 239 -3.80 -8.44 -6.65
CA LEU A 239 -2.60 -7.61 -6.56
C LEU A 239 -2.90 -6.13 -6.40
N CYS A 240 -3.98 -5.60 -7.00
CA CYS A 240 -4.39 -4.20 -6.81
C CYS A 240 -4.88 -3.91 -5.38
N THR A 241 -5.44 -4.91 -4.70
CA THR A 241 -5.86 -4.76 -3.30
C THR A 241 -4.68 -4.84 -2.32
N GLY A 242 -3.58 -5.44 -2.76
CA GLY A 242 -2.34 -5.64 -2.03
C GLY A 242 -1.50 -4.38 -1.84
N ALA A 243 -1.94 -3.48 -0.97
CA ALA A 243 -1.18 -2.28 -0.56
C ALA A 243 -0.04 -2.57 0.44
N GLY A 244 0.23 -3.85 0.73
CA GLY A 244 1.25 -4.31 1.66
C GLY A 244 1.05 -3.75 3.08
N ILE A 245 2.18 -3.44 3.73
CA ILE A 245 2.20 -2.90 5.11
C ILE A 245 1.67 -1.46 5.17
N GLY A 246 1.52 -0.78 4.03
CA GLY A 246 0.95 0.57 3.93
C GLY A 246 -0.43 0.69 4.60
N LEU A 247 -1.29 -0.33 4.48
CA LEU A 247 -2.60 -0.36 5.13
C LEU A 247 -2.50 -0.37 6.67
N VAL A 248 -1.55 -1.14 7.22
CA VAL A 248 -1.33 -1.22 8.67
C VAL A 248 -0.84 0.12 9.20
N VAL A 249 0.08 0.76 8.46
CA VAL A 249 0.56 2.10 8.80
C VAL A 249 -0.56 3.11 8.72
N LEU A 250 -1.42 3.06 7.70
CA LEU A 250 -2.58 3.96 7.58
C LEU A 250 -3.48 3.88 8.82
N PHE A 251 -3.82 2.68 9.28
CA PHE A 251 -4.61 2.50 10.50
C PHE A 251 -3.90 2.98 11.77
N LYS A 252 -2.57 2.98 11.76
CA LYS A 252 -1.76 3.42 12.90
C LYS A 252 -1.63 4.94 12.97
N VAL A 253 -1.46 5.59 11.83
CA VAL A 253 -1.14 7.03 11.75
C VAL A 253 -2.38 7.90 11.52
N ASN A 254 -3.38 7.40 10.81
CA ASN A 254 -4.62 8.14 10.56
C ASN A 254 -5.64 7.86 11.65
N ARG A 255 -6.03 8.91 12.39
CA ARG A 255 -6.86 8.81 13.61
C ARG A 255 -8.31 8.37 13.33
N ASP A 256 -8.88 8.79 12.22
CA ASP A 256 -10.28 8.48 11.89
C ASP A 256 -10.40 7.06 11.33
N LYS A 257 -10.86 6.14 12.19
CA LYS A 257 -11.09 4.74 11.82
C LYS A 257 -12.18 4.58 10.76
N ARG A 258 -13.19 5.46 10.73
CA ARG A 258 -14.26 5.40 9.72
C ARG A 258 -13.71 5.77 8.35
N GLU A 259 -12.86 6.79 8.29
CA GLU A 259 -12.13 7.15 7.08
C GLU A 259 -11.24 6.00 6.60
N ASN A 260 -10.48 5.38 7.49
CA ASN A 260 -9.63 4.23 7.14
C ASN A 260 -10.46 3.07 6.55
N ILE A 261 -11.59 2.74 7.18
CA ILE A 261 -12.50 1.70 6.67
C ILE A 261 -13.04 2.08 5.29
N LYS A 262 -13.42 3.34 5.07
CA LYS A 262 -13.88 3.81 3.75
C LYS A 262 -12.78 3.68 2.69
N ILE A 263 -11.53 4.02 3.02
CA ILE A 263 -10.38 3.87 2.10
C ILE A 263 -10.19 2.39 1.74
N VAL A 264 -10.20 1.49 2.72
CA VAL A 264 -10.08 0.04 2.51
C VAL A 264 -11.21 -0.51 1.64
N LEU A 265 -12.47 -0.14 1.94
CA LEU A 265 -13.62 -0.57 1.16
C LEU A 265 -13.58 -0.03 -0.27
N THR A 266 -13.12 1.21 -0.45
CA THR A 266 -12.97 1.82 -1.77
C THR A 266 -11.87 1.13 -2.56
N LEU A 267 -10.71 0.86 -1.93
CA LEU A 267 -9.62 0.09 -2.53
C LEU A 267 -10.10 -1.28 -2.99
N TYR A 268 -10.76 -2.03 -2.10
CA TYR A 268 -11.30 -3.34 -2.41
C TYR A 268 -12.32 -3.28 -3.55
N ALA A 269 -13.27 -2.35 -3.50
CA ALA A 269 -14.28 -2.19 -4.56
C ALA A 269 -13.65 -1.86 -5.92
N LEU A 270 -12.68 -0.93 -5.96
CA LEU A 270 -11.98 -0.55 -7.19
C LEU A 270 -11.20 -1.73 -7.78
N SER A 271 -10.51 -2.51 -6.96
CA SER A 271 -9.78 -3.69 -7.40
C SER A 271 -10.71 -4.78 -7.94
N VAL A 272 -11.81 -5.06 -7.25
CA VAL A 272 -12.81 -6.05 -7.67
C VAL A 272 -13.48 -5.62 -8.98
N ILE A 273 -13.87 -4.35 -9.09
CA ILE A 273 -14.45 -3.80 -10.33
C ILE A 273 -13.46 -3.92 -11.47
N ALA A 274 -12.19 -3.55 -11.26
CA ALA A 274 -11.16 -3.67 -12.29
C ALA A 274 -10.97 -5.12 -12.74
N GLY A 275 -10.92 -6.07 -11.79
CA GLY A 275 -10.84 -7.50 -12.08
C GLY A 275 -12.05 -8.01 -12.87
N MET A 276 -13.26 -7.71 -12.43
CA MET A 276 -14.49 -8.12 -13.13
C MET A 276 -14.56 -7.53 -14.55
N VAL A 277 -14.19 -6.26 -14.71
CA VAL A 277 -14.17 -5.61 -16.03
C VAL A 277 -13.21 -6.33 -16.96
N LEU A 278 -11.98 -6.63 -16.51
CA LEU A 278 -11.00 -7.39 -17.30
C LEU A 278 -11.51 -8.79 -17.66
N GLN A 279 -12.17 -9.48 -16.71
CA GLN A 279 -12.75 -10.80 -16.94
C GLN A 279 -13.84 -10.77 -18.02
N ILE A 280 -14.68 -9.72 -18.05
CA ILE A 280 -15.71 -9.54 -19.08
C ILE A 280 -15.10 -9.30 -20.46
N PHE A 281 -13.97 -8.59 -20.53
CA PHE A 281 -13.24 -8.38 -21.78
C PHE A 281 -12.41 -9.59 -22.24
N GLY A 282 -12.44 -10.70 -21.49
CA GLY A 282 -11.77 -11.94 -21.85
C GLY A 282 -10.26 -11.94 -21.56
N PHE A 283 -9.81 -11.10 -20.63
CA PHE A 283 -8.43 -11.08 -20.12
C PHE A 283 -8.27 -11.98 -18.88
#